data_AF-A0A938RA42-F1
#
_entry.id   AF-A0A938RA42-F1
#
_cell.length_a   1.000
_cell.length_b   1.000
_cell.length_c   1.000
_cell.angle_alpha   90.00
_cell.angle_beta   90.00
_cell.angle_gamma   90.00
#
_symmetry.space_group_name_H-M   'P 1'
#
loop_
_entity.id
_entity.type
_entity.pdbx_description
1 polymer ?
#
loop_
_entity_poly.entity_id
_entity_poly.type
_entity_poly.pdbx_seq_one_letter_code
_entity_poly.pdbx_strand_id
1 'polypeptide(L)'
;SQCPKNQRNGACGGSYQGWCEVYPDKQKCVWVQAYDRLKAYREEQSLEEYIVPPCNWELWQTSSWINFYLGRDHTAKRLGIKPPAKKTA
;
A
#
# COMPACT_ATOMS: atom_id res chain seq x y z
N SER A 1 -0.03 -0.47 7.53
CA SER A 1 1.13 0.35 7.11
C SER A 1 1.65 1.07 8.34
N GLN A 2 2.95 1.03 8.63
CA GLN A 2 3.52 1.69 9.83
C GLN A 2 3.65 3.22 9.68
N CYS A 3 3.30 3.78 8.51
CA CYS A 3 3.29 5.21 8.26
C CYS A 3 2.16 5.89 9.05
N PRO A 4 2.45 6.90 9.90
CA PRO A 4 1.44 7.62 10.68
C PRO A 4 0.45 8.40 9.81
N LYS A 5 0.86 8.75 8.59
CA LYS A 5 0.01 9.44 7.60
C LYS A 5 -0.91 8.49 6.83
N ASN A 6 -0.88 7.20 7.12
CA ASN A 6 -1.64 6.15 6.42
C ASN A 6 -1.38 6.11 4.89
N GLN A 7 -0.27 6.71 4.42
CA GLN A 7 0.12 6.69 3.02
C GLN A 7 0.62 5.32 2.61
N ARG A 8 0.13 4.81 1.47
CA ARG A 8 0.51 3.48 0.91
C ARG A 8 0.90 3.52 -0.56
N ASN A 9 0.76 4.66 -1.23
CA ASN A 9 0.99 4.82 -2.67
C ASN A 9 2.42 5.21 -3.05
N GLY A 10 3.26 5.61 -2.09
CA GLY A 10 4.53 6.23 -2.41
C GLY A 10 5.17 6.93 -1.23
N ALA A 11 6.41 7.39 -1.45
CA ALA A 11 7.13 8.19 -0.47
C ALA A 11 6.41 9.53 -0.32
N CYS A 12 6.13 9.93 0.92
CA CYS A 12 5.43 11.18 1.19
C CYS A 12 6.29 12.45 1.03
N GLY A 13 7.56 12.33 0.61
CA GLY A 13 8.52 13.42 0.51
C GLY A 13 9.07 13.96 1.85
N GLY A 14 8.38 13.66 2.95
CA GLY A 14 8.72 14.17 4.28
C GLY A 14 9.87 13.50 5.02
N SER A 15 10.41 12.39 4.53
CA SER A 15 11.46 11.68 5.27
C SER A 15 12.76 12.49 5.30
N TYR A 16 13.36 12.63 6.48
CA TYR A 16 14.63 13.32 6.67
C TYR A 16 15.67 12.37 7.25
N GLN A 17 16.83 12.22 6.58
CA GLN A 17 17.90 11.29 6.98
C GLN A 17 17.42 9.86 7.30
N GLY A 18 16.43 9.37 6.56
CA GLY A 18 15.83 8.05 6.76
C GLY A 18 14.74 7.95 7.84
N TRP A 19 14.48 9.03 8.59
CA TRP A 19 13.46 9.10 9.64
C TRP A 19 12.13 9.66 9.11
N CYS A 20 11.03 9.33 9.80
CA CYS A 20 9.73 9.90 9.53
C CYS A 20 9.65 11.36 10.05
N GLU A 21 9.08 12.30 9.28
CA GLU A 21 8.89 13.70 9.73
C GLU A 21 8.08 13.82 11.02
N VAL A 22 7.11 12.91 11.22
CA VAL A 22 6.18 12.98 12.36
C VAL A 22 6.86 12.49 13.63
N TYR A 23 7.82 11.56 13.49
CA TYR A 23 8.54 10.93 14.60
C TYR A 23 10.05 10.88 14.31
N PRO A 24 10.74 12.03 14.33
CA PRO A 24 12.20 12.08 14.17
C PRO A 24 12.89 11.22 15.21
N ASP A 25 13.95 10.49 14.81
CA ASP A 25 14.78 9.61 15.65
C ASP A 25 14.06 8.49 16.43
N LYS A 26 12.74 8.35 16.24
CA LYS A 26 11.91 7.33 16.90
C LYS A 26 11.42 6.28 15.91
N GLN A 27 11.07 6.70 14.70
CA GLN A 27 10.53 5.79 13.67
C GLN A 27 11.21 6.02 12.32
N LYS A 28 11.84 4.97 11.80
CA LYS A 28 12.36 4.98 10.43
C LYS A 28 11.22 5.04 9.42
N CYS A 29 11.40 5.81 8.35
CA CYS A 29 10.42 5.92 7.28
C CYS A 29 10.18 4.53 6.65
N VAL A 30 8.92 4.10 6.58
CA VAL A 30 8.56 2.78 6.01
C VAL A 30 9.03 2.63 4.55
N TRP A 31 9.07 3.75 3.80
CA TRP A 31 9.54 3.76 2.42
C TRP A 31 11.05 3.57 2.31
N VAL A 32 11.80 4.21 3.21
CA VAL A 32 13.26 4.03 3.31
C VAL A 32 13.58 2.60 3.73
N GLN A 33 12.84 2.03 4.70
CA GLN A 33 12.99 0.62 5.07
C GLN A 33 12.72 -0.33 3.90
N ALA A 34 11.71 -0.05 3.07
CA ALA A 34 11.42 -0.87 1.89
C ALA A 34 12.55 -0.78 0.86
N TYR A 35 13.04 0.43 0.58
CA TYR A 35 14.19 0.66 -0.30
C TYR A 35 15.46 -0.04 0.20
N ASP A 36 15.81 0.11 1.46
CA ASP A 36 17.02 -0.50 2.04
C ASP A 36 16.98 -2.04 1.96
N ARG A 37 15.80 -2.64 2.16
CA ARG A 37 15.60 -4.08 2.02
C ARG A 37 15.79 -4.54 0.58
N LEU A 38 15.21 -3.84 -0.39
CA LEU A 38 15.28 -4.23 -1.80
C LEU A 38 16.64 -3.94 -2.42
N LYS A 39 17.28 -2.84 -2.03
CA LYS A 39 18.64 -2.50 -2.46
C LYS A 39 19.67 -3.57 -2.08
N ALA A 40 19.48 -4.23 -0.93
CA ALA A 40 20.32 -5.36 -0.54
C ALA A 40 20.30 -6.51 -1.56
N TYR A 41 19.20 -6.66 -2.30
CA TYR A 41 19.01 -7.65 -3.36
C TYR A 41 19.15 -7.07 -4.78
N ARG A 42 19.44 -5.77 -4.93
CA ARG A 42 19.43 -5.04 -6.20
C ARG A 42 18.06 -5.03 -6.90
N GLU A 43 16.99 -5.05 -6.11
CA GLU A 43 15.60 -5.07 -6.56
C GLU A 43 14.88 -3.74 -6.32
N GLU A 44 15.61 -2.64 -6.10
CA GLU A 44 15.02 -1.34 -5.78
C GLU A 44 14.07 -0.81 -6.87
N GLN A 45 14.26 -1.24 -8.13
CA GLN A 45 13.39 -0.88 -9.26
C GLN A 45 11.97 -1.44 -9.10
N SER A 46 11.77 -2.51 -8.32
CA SER A 46 10.45 -3.09 -8.07
C SER A 46 9.50 -2.14 -7.34
N LEU A 47 10.04 -1.13 -6.65
CA LEU A 47 9.25 -0.08 -6.01
C LEU A 47 8.54 0.83 -7.01
N GLU A 48 9.04 0.90 -8.25
CA GLU A 48 8.50 1.75 -9.32
C GLU A 48 7.53 0.98 -10.23
N GLU A 49 7.54 -0.35 -10.19
CA GLU A 49 6.72 -1.21 -11.07
C GLU A 49 5.22 -1.02 -10.91
N TYR A 50 4.76 -0.78 -9.68
CA TYR A 50 3.33 -0.67 -9.39
C TYR A 50 3.01 0.48 -8.44
N ILE A 51 2.39 1.52 -9.00
CA ILE A 51 1.85 2.63 -8.23
C ILE A 51 0.49 2.21 -7.65
N VAL A 52 0.45 2.00 -6.33
CA VAL A 52 -0.79 1.70 -5.62
C VAL A 52 -1.70 2.94 -5.70
N PRO A 53 -2.98 2.80 -6.10
CA PRO A 53 -3.89 3.94 -6.16
C PRO A 53 -4.12 4.56 -4.77
N PRO A 54 -4.64 5.80 -4.70
CA PRO A 54 -5.05 6.40 -3.43
C PRO A 54 -5.96 5.47 -2.62
N CYS A 55 -5.84 5.53 -1.30
CA CYS A 55 -6.65 4.71 -0.41
C CYS A 55 -8.14 4.96 -0.65
N ASN A 56 -8.91 3.91 -0.95
CA ASN A 56 -10.35 4.03 -1.05
C ASN A 56 -10.97 4.01 0.35
N TRP A 57 -11.38 5.18 0.84
CA TRP A 57 -11.98 5.35 2.16
C TRP A 57 -13.41 4.81 2.27
N GLU A 58 -14.10 4.53 1.15
CA GLU A 58 -15.41 3.86 1.17
C GLU A 58 -15.33 2.43 1.72
N LEU A 59 -14.14 1.82 1.67
CA LEU A 59 -13.88 0.48 2.19
C LEU A 59 -13.40 0.50 3.65
N TRP A 60 -13.34 1.66 4.30
CA TRP A 60 -12.90 1.78 5.69
C TRP A 60 -13.81 1.00 6.64
N GLN A 61 -13.22 0.29 7.60
CA GLN A 61 -13.93 -0.60 8.55
C GLN A 61 -14.78 -1.72 7.90
N THR A 62 -14.53 -2.05 6.62
CA THR A 62 -15.14 -3.21 5.97
C THR A 62 -14.13 -4.36 5.83
N SER A 63 -14.61 -5.59 5.65
CA SER A 63 -13.74 -6.78 5.55
C SER A 63 -12.85 -6.73 4.31
N SER A 64 -11.53 -6.80 4.52
CA SER A 64 -10.52 -6.79 3.45
C SER A 64 -10.70 -7.97 2.48
N TRP A 65 -10.93 -9.17 3.00
CA TRP A 65 -11.15 -10.38 2.21
C TRP A 65 -12.42 -10.30 1.37
N ILE A 66 -13.52 -9.81 1.94
CA ILE A 66 -14.77 -9.65 1.20
C ILE A 66 -14.56 -8.66 0.05
N ASN A 67 -13.90 -7.52 0.30
CA ASN A 67 -13.63 -6.54 -0.75
C ASN A 67 -12.74 -7.10 -1.87
N PHE A 68 -11.78 -7.96 -1.51
CA PHE A 68 -10.93 -8.64 -2.47
C PHE A 68 -11.71 -9.61 -3.36
N TYR A 69 -12.45 -10.54 -2.78
CA TYR A 69 -13.23 -11.52 -3.56
C TYR A 69 -14.43 -10.90 -4.30
N LEU A 70 -14.91 -9.74 -3.86
CA LEU A 70 -15.94 -8.97 -4.57
C LEU A 70 -15.36 -8.03 -5.64
N GLY A 71 -14.05 -8.03 -5.92
CA GLY A 71 -13.47 -7.18 -6.97
C GLY A 71 -13.42 -5.68 -6.64
N ARG A 72 -13.58 -5.31 -5.37
CA ARG A 72 -13.71 -3.90 -4.93
C ARG A 72 -12.37 -3.25 -4.62
N ASP A 73 -11.45 -3.99 -4.03
CA ASP A 73 -10.14 -3.47 -3.64
C ASP A 73 -9.19 -3.31 -4.84
N HIS A 74 -8.13 -2.52 -4.66
CA HIS A 74 -7.19 -2.24 -5.76
C HIS A 74 -6.39 -3.48 -6.20
N THR A 75 -6.15 -4.43 -5.29
CA THR A 75 -5.44 -5.68 -5.58
C THR A 75 -6.30 -6.59 -6.43
N ALA A 76 -7.59 -6.73 -6.12
CA ALA A 76 -8.52 -7.49 -6.96
C ALA A 76 -8.63 -6.91 -8.37
N LYS A 77 -8.67 -5.58 -8.52
CA LYS A 77 -8.62 -4.91 -9.83
C LYS A 77 -7.33 -5.23 -10.58
N ARG A 78 -6.17 -5.20 -9.90
CA ARG A 78 -4.86 -5.54 -10.47
C ARG A 78 -4.80 -7.00 -10.93
N LEU A 79 -5.38 -7.93 -10.15
CA LEU A 79 -5.37 -9.36 -10.44
C LEU A 79 -6.54 -9.82 -11.33
N GLY A 80 -7.42 -8.91 -11.75
CA GLY A 80 -8.57 -9.24 -12.61
C GLY A 80 -9.66 -10.07 -11.91
N ILE A 81 -9.74 -10.03 -10.58
CA ILE A 81 -10.74 -10.77 -9.81
C ILE A 81 -12.11 -10.11 -10.00
N LYS A 82 -13.05 -10.89 -10.54
CA LYS A 82 -14.43 -10.46 -10.79
C LYS A 82 -15.33 -10.84 -9.62
N PRO A 83 -16.34 -10.02 -9.30
CA PRO A 83 -17.37 -10.40 -8.35
C PRO A 83 -18.05 -11.71 -8.81
N PRO A 84 -18.48 -12.58 -7.88
CA PRO A 84 -19.26 -13.76 -8.22
C PRO A 84 -20.58 -13.35 -8.90
N ALA A 85 -21.07 -14.20 -9.79
CA ALA A 85 -22.35 -13.98 -10.45
C ALA A 85 -23.47 -13.81 -9.41
N LYS A 86 -24.37 -12.85 -9.62
CA LYS A 86 -25.58 -12.74 -8.79
C LYS A 86 -26.36 -14.03 -8.98
N LYS A 87 -26.69 -14.70 -7.87
CA LYS A 87 -27.69 -15.76 -7.89
C LYS A 87 -29.02 -15.10 -8.23
N THR A 88 -29.56 -15.39 -9.40
CA THR A 88 -30.98 -15.14 -9.70
C THR A 88 -31.80 -16.03 -8.76
N ALA A 89 -32.72 -15.40 -8.03
CA ALA A 89 -33.71 -16.09 -7.22
C ALA A 89 -34.80 -16.69 -8.11
#